data_AF-A0A645FX40-F1
#
_entry.id   AF-A0A645FX40-F1
#
_cell.length_a   1.000
_cell.length_b   1.000
_cell.length_c   1.000
_cell.angle_alpha   90.00
_cell.angle_beta   90.00
_cell.angle_gamma   90.00
#
_symmetry.space_group_name_H-M   'P 1'
#
loop_
_entity.id
_entity.type
_entity.pdbx_description
1 polymer ?
#
loop_
_entity_poly.entity_id
_entity_poly.type
_entity_poly.pdbx_seq_one_letter_code
_entity_poly.pdbx_strand_id
1 'polypeptide(L)' 'MSLLIAANLEGCSLGGANFLGADLRDANLKNADLRESIFLTQAQVNTAKGNAYTKLPEFVTCPKTWRK' A
#
# COMPACT_ATOMS: atom_id res chain seq x y z
N MET A 1 -5.51 -14.64 -2.89
CA MET A 1 -4.06 -14.52 -2.71
C MET A 1 -3.49 -13.93 -3.99
N SER A 2 -2.87 -12.75 -3.92
CA SER A 2 -2.21 -12.09 -5.05
C SER A 2 -0.74 -11.83 -4.72
N LEU A 3 0.13 -12.02 -5.71
CA LEU A 3 1.56 -11.71 -5.58
C LEU A 3 1.81 -10.37 -6.25
N LEU A 4 2.14 -9.35 -5.46
CA LEU A 4 2.46 -8.00 -5.92
C LEU A 4 3.89 -7.62 -5.53
N ILE A 5 4.73 -8.63 -5.33
CA ILE A 5 6.13 -8.45 -4.93
C ILE A 5 6.84 -7.60 -5.98
N ALA A 6 7.46 -6.51 -5.55
CA ALA A 6 8.14 -5.53 -6.40
C ALA A 6 7.28 -4.92 -7.53
N ALA A 7 5.95 -5.07 -7.47
CA ALA A 7 5.06 -4.50 -8.48
C ALA A 7 5.13 -2.96 -8.45
N ASN A 8 5.09 -2.34 -9.64
CA ASN A 8 5.00 -0.88 -9.72
C ASN A 8 3.52 -0.45 -9.76
N LEU A 9 3.06 0.16 -8.67
CA LEU A 9 1.71 0.69 -8.48
C LEU A 9 1.74 2.20 -8.19
N GLU A 10 2.82 2.88 -8.57
CA GLU A 10 2.99 4.30 -8.30
C GLU A 10 1.91 5.14 -8.98
N GLY A 11 1.28 6.00 -8.20
CA GLY A 11 0.20 6.87 -8.66
C GLY A 11 -1.11 6.16 -8.99
N CYS A 12 -1.23 4.84 -8.78
CA CYS A 12 -2.46 4.11 -9.05
C CYS A 12 -3.59 4.52 -8.09
N SER A 13 -4.82 4.58 -8.61
CA SER A 13 -6.03 4.61 -7.79
C SER A 13 -6.44 3.17 -7.46
N LEU A 14 -6.38 2.80 -6.18
CA LEU A 14 -6.60 1.44 -5.66
C LEU A 14 -7.81 1.38 -4.72
N GLY A 15 -8.71 2.37 -4.80
CA GLY A 15 -9.98 2.36 -4.07
C GLY A 15 -10.83 1.14 -4.46
N GLY A 16 -11.39 0.44 -3.48
CA GLY A 16 -12.14 -0.80 -3.66
C GLY A 16 -11.29 -2.05 -3.94
N ALA A 17 -9.96 -1.91 -4.09
CA ALA A 17 -9.09 -3.07 -4.31
C ALA A 17 -9.06 -3.97 -3.07
N ASN A 18 -9.16 -5.28 -3.28
CA ASN A 18 -9.10 -6.29 -2.23
C ASN A 18 -7.66 -6.78 -2.02
N PHE A 19 -7.08 -6.46 -0.86
CA PHE A 19 -5.74 -6.87 -0.46
C PHE A 19 -5.70 -8.09 0.47
N LEU A 20 -6.80 -8.84 0.61
CA LEU A 20 -6.84 -10.03 1.44
C LEU A 20 -5.82 -11.09 0.96
N GLY A 21 -4.80 -11.32 1.79
CA GLY A 21 -3.70 -12.23 1.46
C GLY A 21 -2.84 -11.76 0.28
N ALA A 22 -2.78 -10.45 0.01
CA ALA A 22 -1.82 -9.90 -0.95
C ALA A 22 -0.42 -9.86 -0.33
N ASP A 23 0.59 -10.23 -1.11
CA ASP A 23 1.99 -10.02 -0.74
C ASP A 23 2.53 -8.75 -1.40
N LEU A 24 2.78 -7.71 -0.59
CA LEU A 24 3.23 -6.38 -1.03
C LEU A 24 4.73 -6.13 -0.82
N ARG A 25 5.53 -7.17 -0.52
CA ARG A 25 6.97 -6.98 -0.30
C ARG A 25 7.62 -6.26 -1.48
N ASP A 26 8.31 -5.16 -1.18
CA ASP A 26 8.97 -4.28 -2.15
C ASP A 26 8.07 -3.60 -3.20
N ALA A 27 6.73 -3.74 -3.13
CA ALA A 27 5.80 -3.07 -4.05
C ALA A 27 5.96 -1.55 -3.96
N ASN A 28 5.96 -0.87 -5.11
CA ASN A 28 6.01 0.59 -5.19
C ASN A 28 4.60 1.17 -5.14
N LEU A 29 4.19 1.68 -3.99
CA LEU A 29 2.92 2.36 -3.71
C LEU A 29 3.09 3.89 -3.59
N LYS A 30 4.22 4.45 -4.01
CA LYS A 30 4.44 5.91 -3.96
C LYS A 30 3.30 6.63 -4.67
N ASN A 31 2.78 7.70 -4.07
CA ASN A 31 1.69 8.50 -4.65
C ASN A 31 0.37 7.74 -4.93
N ALA A 32 0.25 6.47 -4.56
CA ALA A 32 -0.96 5.68 -4.77
C ALA A 32 -2.09 6.11 -3.82
N ASP A 33 -3.34 5.88 -4.24
CA ASP A 33 -4.53 6.14 -3.43
C ASP A 33 -5.16 4.83 -2.97
N LEU A 34 -4.96 4.48 -1.69
CA LEU A 34 -5.46 3.27 -1.06
C LEU A 34 -6.61 3.54 -0.08
N ARG A 35 -7.11 4.78 0.04
CA ARG A 35 -8.07 5.19 1.10
C ARG A 35 -9.27 4.25 1.23
N GLU A 36 -9.84 3.83 0.10
CA GLU A 36 -11.02 2.97 0.03
C GLU A 36 -10.68 1.49 -0.24
N SER A 37 -9.42 1.09 -0.08
CA SER A 37 -9.03 -0.31 -0.25
C SER A 37 -9.51 -1.17 0.92
N ILE A 38 -9.81 -2.44 0.65
CA ILE A 38 -10.36 -3.37 1.63
C ILE A 38 -9.36 -4.46 2.00
N PHE A 39 -9.37 -4.87 3.26
CA PHE A 39 -8.48 -5.89 3.84
C PHE A 39 -6.97 -5.57 3.73
N LEU A 40 -6.60 -4.31 3.53
CA LEU A 40 -5.23 -3.85 3.67
C LEU A 40 -4.81 -3.88 5.15
N THR A 41 -3.64 -4.41 5.44
CA THR A 41 -3.13 -4.51 6.81
C THR A 41 -1.87 -3.67 7.00
N GLN A 42 -1.61 -3.26 8.25
CA GLN A 42 -0.37 -2.56 8.59
C GLN A 42 0.88 -3.36 8.21
N ALA A 43 0.84 -4.69 8.36
CA ALA A 43 1.96 -5.57 8.01
C ALA A 43 2.29 -5.53 6.52
N GLN A 44 1.28 -5.53 5.64
CA GLN A 44 1.48 -5.43 4.20
C GLN A 44 2.04 -4.06 3.80
N VAL A 45 1.58 -2.99 4.43
CA VAL A 45 2.07 -1.63 4.15
C VAL A 45 3.51 -1.43 4.64
N ASN A 46 3.87 -2.04 5.77
CA ASN A 46 5.22 -1.98 6.32
C ASN A 46 6.29 -2.62 5.42
N THR A 47 5.92 -3.56 4.55
CA THR A 47 6.85 -4.23 3.62
C THR A 47 6.90 -3.58 2.24
N ALA A 48 6.01 -2.63 1.97
CA ALA A 48 5.93 -1.90 0.72
C ALA A 48 6.72 -0.58 0.77
N LYS A 49 6.97 -0.01 -0.40
CA LYS A 49 7.60 1.30 -0.59
C LYS A 49 6.51 2.33 -0.86
N GLY A 50 6.37 3.32 0.01
CA GLY A 50 5.49 4.46 -0.20
C GLY A 50 6.20 5.75 0.20
N ASN A 51 5.47 6.87 0.16
CA ASN A 51 5.98 8.19 0.51
C ASN A 51 4.90 9.01 1.25
N ALA A 52 5.21 10.26 1.58
CA ALA A 52 4.29 11.18 2.23
C ALA A 52 3.01 11.48 1.41
N TYR A 53 3.00 11.18 0.11
CA TYR A 53 1.87 11.39 -0.78
C TYR A 53 1.02 10.13 -1.00
N THR A 54 1.48 8.96 -0.56
CA THR A 54 0.67 7.73 -0.57
C THR A 54 -0.50 7.90 0.40
N LYS A 55 -1.73 7.80 -0.10
CA LYS A 55 -2.94 7.98 0.71
C LYS A 55 -3.37 6.62 1.24
N LEU A 56 -3.44 6.49 2.56
CA LEU A 56 -3.78 5.24 3.24
C LEU A 56 -5.22 5.28 3.78
N PRO A 57 -5.85 4.11 4.01
CA PRO A 57 -7.05 4.03 4.81
C PRO A 57 -6.84 4.56 6.23
N GLU A 58 -7.90 5.06 6.87
CA GLU A 58 -7.84 5.65 8.21
C GLU A 58 -7.33 4.68 9.30
N PHE A 59 -7.52 3.38 9.11
CA PHE A 59 -7.09 2.34 10.05
C PHE A 59 -5.64 1.89 9.86
N VAL A 60 -4.92 2.40 8.85
CA VAL A 60 -3.50 2.10 8.62
C VAL A 60 -2.65 3.33 8.91
N THR A 61 -1.64 3.15 9.75
CA THR A 61 -0.68 4.22 10.05
C THR A 61 0.40 4.27 8.97
N CYS A 62 0.73 5.48 8.52
CA CYS A 62 1.85 5.71 7.59
C CYS A 62 3.19 5.23 8.21
N PRO A 63 3.89 4.27 7.57
CA PRO A 63 5.18 3.78 8.06
C PRO A 63 6.21 4.91 8.20
N LYS A 64 7.04 4.85 9.26
CA LYS A 64 8.13 5.83 9.45
C LYS A 64 9.13 5.83 8.29
N THR A 65 9.30 4.69 7.62
CA THR A 65 10.19 4.52 6.46
C THR A 65 9.75 5.34 5.24
N TRP A 66 8.48 5.74 5.15
CA TRP A 66 7.93 6.54 4.04
C TRP A 66 8.12 8.05 4.22
N ARG A 67 8.61 8.46 5.39
CA ARG A 67 8.84 9.88 5.74
C ARG A 67 10.28 10.32 5.50
N LYS A 68 11.09 9.48 4.85
CA LYS A 68 12.47 9.79 4.49
C LYS A 68 12.55 10.47 3.13
#